data_AF-A0A538TRN0-F1
#
_entry.id   AF-A0A538TRN0-F1
#
_cell.length_a   1.000
_cell.length_b   1.000
_cell.length_c   1.000
_cell.angle_alpha   90.00
_cell.angle_beta   90.00
_cell.angle_gamma   90.00
#
_symmetry.space_group_name_H-M   'P 1'
#
loop_
_entity.id
_entity.type
_entity.pdbx_description
1 polymer ?
#
loop_
_entity_poly.entity_id
_entity_poly.type
_entity_poly.pdbx_seq_one_letter_code
_entity_poly.pdbx_strand_id
1 'polypeptide(L)'
;MPRRIALLALALVITLGAAYLAGCANSVKPPLKPASLDPETELTYAPVENDTTSVHVQLYWNGFDRDGEVVKFYFSVDADTALPITEWKSTTAKDASRSVR
;
A
#
# COMPACT_ATOMS: atom_id res chain seq x y z
N MET A 1 -9.54 -58.06 -37.61
CA MET A 1 -9.96 -57.54 -36.30
C MET A 1 -8.99 -56.55 -35.63
N PRO A 2 -7.65 -56.74 -35.58
CA PRO A 2 -6.77 -55.87 -34.77
C PRO A 2 -6.65 -54.43 -35.29
N ARG A 3 -6.76 -54.22 -36.62
CA ARG A 3 -6.66 -52.90 -37.25
C ARG A 3 -7.81 -51.95 -36.88
N ARG A 4 -9.02 -52.49 -36.63
CA ARG A 4 -10.18 -51.69 -36.18
C ARG A 4 -10.03 -51.27 -34.72
N ILE A 5 -9.50 -52.16 -33.87
CA ILE A 5 -9.23 -51.89 -32.46
C ILE A 5 -8.12 -50.84 -32.33
N ALA A 6 -7.05 -50.94 -33.14
CA ALA A 6 -5.98 -49.94 -33.15
C ALA A 6 -6.47 -48.54 -33.58
N LEU A 7 -7.37 -48.47 -34.58
CA LEU A 7 -7.95 -47.19 -35.02
C LEU A 7 -8.87 -46.56 -33.96
N LEU A 8 -9.66 -47.38 -33.26
CA LEU A 8 -10.51 -46.91 -32.16
C LEU A 8 -9.71 -46.43 -30.96
N ALA A 9 -8.64 -47.15 -30.60
CA ALA A 9 -7.74 -46.74 -29.52
C ALA A 9 -7.02 -45.43 -29.87
N LEU A 10 -6.56 -45.27 -31.11
CA LEU A 10 -5.92 -44.03 -31.57
C LEU A 10 -6.91 -42.86 -31.56
N ALA A 11 -8.14 -43.08 -32.02
CA ALA A 11 -9.20 -42.06 -31.98
C ALA A 11 -9.51 -41.62 -30.54
N LEU A 12 -9.57 -42.57 -29.59
CA LEU A 12 -9.80 -42.29 -28.18
C LEU A 12 -8.67 -41.48 -27.54
N VAL A 13 -7.41 -41.80 -27.87
CA VAL A 13 -6.25 -41.04 -27.36
C VAL A 13 -6.24 -39.62 -27.91
N ILE A 14 -6.58 -39.44 -29.19
CA ILE A 14 -6.66 -38.11 -29.82
C ILE A 14 -7.77 -37.27 -29.17
N THR A 15 -8.95 -37.85 -28.93
CA THR A 15 -10.06 -37.11 -28.31
C THR A 15 -9.78 -36.74 -26.85
N LEU A 16 -9.19 -37.64 -26.08
CA LEU A 16 -8.76 -37.35 -24.69
C LEU A 16 -7.67 -36.27 -24.65
N GLY A 17 -6.69 -36.33 -25.56
CA GLY A 17 -5.64 -35.32 -25.67
C GLY A 17 -6.19 -33.94 -26.03
N ALA A 18 -7.14 -33.86 -26.96
CA ALA A 18 -7.80 -32.61 -27.33
C ALA A 18 -8.63 -32.02 -26.17
N ALA A 19 -9.36 -32.87 -25.43
CA ALA A 19 -10.14 -32.44 -24.27
C ALA A 19 -9.27 -31.90 -23.13
N TYR A 20 -8.10 -32.52 -22.89
CA TYR A 20 -7.13 -32.06 -21.89
C TYR A 20 -6.57 -30.66 -22.22
N LEU A 21 -6.28 -30.39 -23.50
CA LEU A 21 -5.79 -29.09 -23.95
C LEU A 21 -6.88 -28.00 -23.89
N ALA A 22 -8.14 -28.35 -24.13
CA ALA A 22 -9.26 -27.41 -24.05
C ALA A 22 -9.65 -27.04 -22.61
N GLY A 23 -9.37 -27.90 -21.63
CA GLY A 23 -9.75 -27.70 -20.22
C GLY A 23 -8.91 -26.69 -19.43
N CYS A 24 -7.75 -26.27 -19.93
CA CYS A 24 -6.83 -25.37 -19.21
C CYS A 24 -7.18 -23.87 -19.37
N ALA A 25 -8.21 -23.51 -20.14
CA ALA A 25 -8.50 -22.12 -20.48
C ALA A 25 -9.40 -21.37 -19.47
N ASN A 26 -9.73 -21.97 -18.33
CA ASN A 26 -10.49 -21.30 -17.27
C ASN A 26 -9.58 -20.37 -16.46
N SER A 27 -9.03 -19.34 -17.11
CA SER A 27 -8.44 -18.20 -16.43
C SER A 27 -9.55 -17.40 -15.78
N VAL A 28 -9.96 -17.80 -14.57
CA VAL A 28 -10.71 -16.93 -13.67
C VAL A 28 -9.84 -15.70 -13.48
N LYS A 29 -10.18 -14.61 -14.18
CA LYS A 29 -9.50 -13.34 -13.97
C LYS A 29 -9.71 -12.98 -12.50
N PRO A 30 -8.63 -12.79 -11.73
CA PRO A 30 -8.77 -12.29 -10.38
C PRO A 30 -9.63 -11.03 -10.42
N PRO A 31 -10.52 -10.82 -9.44
CA PRO A 31 -11.23 -9.55 -9.33
C PRO A 31 -10.21 -8.41 -9.36
N LEU A 32 -10.57 -7.32 -10.04
CA LEU A 32 -9.71 -6.15 -10.15
C LEU A 32 -9.33 -5.70 -8.74
N LYS A 33 -8.03 -5.54 -8.45
CA LYS A 33 -7.59 -5.01 -7.15
C LYS A 33 -8.23 -3.63 -6.98
N PRO A 34 -8.84 -3.32 -5.82
CA PRO A 34 -9.31 -1.97 -5.52
C PRO A 34 -8.18 -0.95 -5.72
N ALA A 35 -8.56 0.30 -6.01
CA ALA A 35 -7.59 1.40 -6.02
C ALA A 35 -6.94 1.51 -4.63
N SER A 36 -5.64 1.82 -4.61
CA SER A 36 -4.92 2.11 -3.37
C SER A 36 -5.56 3.33 -2.71
N LEU A 37 -5.76 3.28 -1.40
CA LEU A 37 -6.17 4.44 -0.62
C LEU A 37 -4.93 5.13 -0.03
N ASP A 38 -5.05 6.44 0.20
CA ASP A 38 -4.01 7.20 0.90
C ASP A 38 -4.13 6.95 2.41
N PRO A 39 -3.01 6.87 3.15
CA PRO A 39 -3.05 6.73 4.60
C PRO A 39 -3.65 7.95 5.30
N GLU A 40 -4.36 7.69 6.40
CA GLU A 40 -4.91 8.72 7.27
C GLU A 40 -3.93 9.03 8.41
N THR A 41 -3.74 10.31 8.73
CA THR A 41 -2.87 10.77 9.82
C THR A 41 -3.58 11.80 10.68
N GLU A 42 -3.46 11.64 11.99
CA GLU A 42 -4.01 12.55 12.99
C GLU A 42 -2.90 13.08 13.89
N LEU A 43 -2.83 14.41 14.03
CA LEU A 43 -2.00 15.09 15.02
C LEU A 43 -2.74 15.10 16.34
N THR A 44 -2.26 14.35 17.33
CA THR A 44 -2.99 14.14 18.58
C THR A 44 -2.61 15.16 19.66
N TYR A 45 -1.53 15.89 19.47
CA TYR A 45 -1.08 16.94 20.38
C TYR A 45 -0.21 17.98 19.66
N ALA A 46 -0.46 19.25 19.94
CA ALA A 46 0.36 20.38 19.54
C ALA A 46 0.35 21.45 20.65
N PRO A 47 1.42 22.27 20.77
CA PRO A 47 1.43 23.43 21.66
C PRO A 47 0.38 24.48 21.30
N VAL A 48 0.04 25.34 22.26
CA VAL A 48 -0.92 26.44 22.10
C VAL A 48 -0.28 27.61 21.34
N GLU A 49 -1.03 28.24 20.43
CA GLU A 49 -0.58 29.43 19.68
C GLU A 49 -0.28 30.61 20.63
N ASN A 50 0.79 31.39 20.31
CA ASN A 50 1.22 32.63 20.98
C ASN A 50 1.96 32.51 22.33
N ASP A 51 2.59 31.37 22.65
CA ASP A 51 3.63 31.37 23.69
C ASP A 51 4.90 32.04 23.14
N THR A 52 5.39 33.06 23.85
CA THR A 52 6.55 33.90 23.45
C THR A 52 7.87 33.38 24.02
N THR A 53 7.83 32.25 24.72
CA THR A 53 9.02 31.56 25.23
C THR A 53 9.52 30.56 24.19
N SER A 54 10.84 30.33 24.10
CA SER A 54 11.38 29.23 23.29
C SER A 54 10.68 27.92 23.63
N VAL A 55 9.87 27.39 22.70
CA VAL A 55 9.05 26.20 22.96
C VAL A 55 9.80 24.97 22.45
N HIS A 56 9.95 23.99 23.34
CA HIS A 56 10.25 22.63 22.91
C HIS A 56 8.94 21.99 22.48
N VAL A 57 8.74 21.87 21.16
CA VAL A 57 7.56 21.26 20.57
C VAL A 57 7.77 19.75 20.52
N GLN A 58 6.88 19.02 21.18
CA GLN A 58 6.78 17.57 21.04
C GLN A 58 5.51 17.26 20.24
N LEU A 59 5.69 16.63 19.09
CA LEU A 59 4.61 16.18 18.22
C LEU A 59 4.36 14.70 18.48
N TYR A 60 3.08 14.32 18.45
CA TYR A 60 2.64 12.92 18.51
C TYR A 60 1.62 12.68 17.39
N TRP A 61 1.68 11.52 16.77
CA TRP A 61 0.77 11.17 15.68
C TRP A 61 0.38 9.71 15.67
N ASN A 62 -0.82 9.47 15.17
CA ASN A 62 -1.30 8.15 14.79
C ASN A 62 -1.42 8.08 13.27
N GLY A 63 -1.15 6.90 12.72
CA GLY A 63 -1.28 6.63 11.29
C GLY A 63 -2.03 5.33 11.07
N PHE A 64 -2.98 5.35 10.14
CA PHE A 64 -3.77 4.20 9.76
C PHE A 64 -3.81 4.06 8.25
N ASP A 65 -3.65 2.83 7.76
CA ASP A 65 -3.78 2.47 6.36
C ASP A 65 -4.65 1.20 6.30
N ARG A 66 -5.77 1.27 5.58
CA ARG A 66 -6.79 0.21 5.56
C ARG A 66 -6.44 -0.92 4.59
N ASP A 67 -5.60 -0.65 3.61
CA ASP A 67 -5.22 -1.57 2.54
C ASP A 67 -3.70 -1.77 2.42
N GLY A 68 -2.94 -1.17 3.35
CA GLY A 68 -1.49 -1.27 3.43
C GLY A 68 -0.94 -1.10 4.85
N GLU A 69 0.21 -0.46 4.94
CA GLU A 69 0.94 -0.21 6.18
C GLU A 69 1.54 1.19 6.14
N VAL A 70 1.42 1.93 7.24
CA VAL A 70 2.09 3.23 7.40
C VAL A 70 3.58 3.02 7.65
N VAL A 71 4.40 3.24 6.62
CA VAL A 71 5.86 3.00 6.68
C VAL A 71 6.69 4.22 7.08
N LYS A 72 6.13 5.44 7.00
CA LYS A 72 6.88 6.69 7.23
C LYS A 72 5.92 7.86 7.46
N PHE A 73 6.34 8.78 8.31
CA PHE A 73 5.71 10.08 8.52
C PHE A 73 6.57 11.19 7.94
N TYR A 74 5.93 12.22 7.40
CA TYR A 74 6.56 13.46 6.97
C TYR A 74 6.00 14.61 7.80
N PHE A 75 6.87 15.46 8.31
CA PHE A 75 6.48 16.61 9.11
C PHE A 75 7.36 17.82 8.78
N SER A 76 6.79 19.00 8.96
CA SER A 76 7.49 20.27 8.96
C SER A 76 7.00 21.09 10.16
N VAL A 77 7.86 21.96 10.65
CA VAL A 77 7.52 22.92 11.71
C VAL A 77 7.85 24.28 11.14
N ASP A 78 6.85 25.13 11.01
CA ASP A 78 7.04 26.49 10.51
C ASP A 78 7.80 27.29 11.58
N ALA A 79 8.89 27.93 11.16
CA ALA A 79 9.43 29.04 11.95
C ALA A 79 8.45 30.21 11.81
N ASP A 80 8.32 31.05 12.85
CA ASP A 80 7.49 32.26 12.89
C ASP A 80 8.01 33.37 11.95
N THR A 81 8.27 32.99 10.71
CA THR A 81 8.76 33.80 9.63
C THR A 81 7.75 33.66 8.52
N ALA A 82 7.35 34.75 7.88
CA ALA A 82 6.51 34.76 6.68
C ALA A 82 7.17 34.07 5.45
N LEU A 83 8.18 33.23 5.69
CA LEU A 83 8.93 32.50 4.69
C LEU A 83 8.29 31.12 4.47
N PRO A 84 8.29 30.62 3.23
CA PRO A 84 7.73 29.31 2.91
C PRO A 84 8.46 28.17 3.62
N ILE A 85 7.69 27.13 3.96
CA ILE A 85 8.13 25.86 4.55
C ILE A 85 9.30 25.30 3.74
N THR A 86 10.52 25.32 4.28
CA THR A 86 11.72 25.00 3.47
C THR A 86 12.31 23.62 3.75
N GLU A 87 11.92 22.93 4.82
CA GLU A 87 12.52 21.63 5.15
C GLU A 87 11.50 20.61 5.68
N TRP A 88 10.95 19.81 4.77
CA TRP A 88 10.23 18.59 5.14
C TRP A 88 11.18 17.57 5.73
N LYS A 89 10.81 17.02 6.89
CA LYS A 89 11.54 15.96 7.59
C LYS A 89 10.74 14.69 7.53
N SER A 90 11.43 13.56 7.60
CA SER A 90 10.79 12.26 7.65
C SER A 90 11.28 11.41 8.81
N THR A 91 10.41 10.55 9.33
CA THR A 91 10.71 9.65 10.45
C THR A 91 9.81 8.43 10.41
N THR A 92 10.22 7.35 11.07
CA THR A 92 9.38 6.17 11.35
C THR A 92 8.89 6.13 12.79
N ALA A 93 9.38 7.04 13.66
CA ALA A 93 8.91 7.20 15.02
C ALA A 93 7.46 7.70 15.06
N LYS A 94 6.76 7.48 16.18
CA LYS A 94 5.39 7.99 16.44
C LYS A 94 5.36 9.40 17.02
N ASP A 95 6.53 10.00 17.13
CA ASP A 95 6.75 11.29 17.74
C ASP A 95 7.98 11.99 17.17
N ALA A 96 8.06 13.31 17.35
CA ALA A 96 9.29 14.08 17.13
C ALA A 96 9.36 15.30 18.05
N SER A 97 10.58 15.57 18.53
CA SER A 97 10.92 16.77 19.29
C SER A 97 11.63 17.81 18.42
N ARG A 98 11.17 19.07 18.47
CA ARG A 98 11.85 20.22 17.86
C ARG A 98 11.87 21.42 18.78
N SER A 99 13.05 22.00 18.98
CA SER A 99 13.19 23.33 19.56
C SER A 99 12.89 24.35 18.48
N VAL A 100 11.89 25.20 18.72
CA VAL A 100 11.60 26.36 17.89
C VAL A 100 12.09 27.58 18.67
N ARG A 101 12.87 28.44 18.01
CA ARG A 101 13.36 29.70 18.57
C ARG A 101 12.74 30.85 17.80
#